data_AF-W6VGX3-F1
#
_entry.id   AF-W6VGX3-F1
#
_cell.length_a   1.000
_cell.length_b   1.000
_cell.length_c   1.000
_cell.angle_alpha   90.00
_cell.angle_beta   90.00
_cell.angle_gamma   90.00
#
_symmetry.space_group_name_H-M   'P 1'
#
loop_
_entity.id
_entity.type
_entity.pdbx_description
1 polymer ?
#
loop_
_entity_poly.entity_id
_entity_poly.type
_entity_poly.pdbx_seq_one_letter_code
_entity_poly.pdbx_strand_id
1 'polypeptide(L)'
;MVGDQFGVLTQTQAPGWGFGYGWAVLAEANQSDSPLGQGTLQWGGVCGHSWLLHPVSKLTVVSLTNTAFEGISEAFSLAVRNAVYGHTEP
;
A
#
# COMPACT_ATOMS: atom_id res chain seq x y z
N MET A 1 -14.88 -1.15 9.32
CA MET A 1 -15.35 -1.10 7.92
C MET A 1 -14.12 -1.00 7.00
N VAL A 2 -13.24 -2.00 7.07
CA VAL A 2 -11.91 -2.03 6.43
C VAL A 2 -11.71 -3.45 5.91
N GLY A 3 -12.48 -3.81 4.90
CA GLY A 3 -12.45 -5.15 4.33
C GLY A 3 -12.65 -5.06 2.82
N ASP A 4 -12.06 -5.99 2.10
CA ASP A 4 -12.30 -6.16 0.68
C ASP A 4 -13.80 -6.41 0.43
N GLN A 5 -14.35 -5.71 -0.56
CA GLN A 5 -15.76 -5.78 -0.95
C GLN A 5 -15.94 -6.34 -2.36
N PHE A 6 -14.88 -6.33 -3.17
CA PHE A 6 -14.93 -6.68 -4.59
C PHE A 6 -14.14 -7.95 -4.92
N GLY A 7 -13.41 -8.50 -3.96
CA GLY A 7 -12.65 -9.74 -4.12
C GLY A 7 -11.21 -9.49 -4.57
N VAL A 8 -10.31 -10.38 -4.17
CA VAL A 8 -8.88 -10.37 -4.55
C VAL A 8 -8.61 -10.50 -6.05
N LEU A 9 -9.59 -11.00 -6.83
CA LEU A 9 -9.50 -11.05 -8.30
C LEU A 9 -9.38 -9.66 -8.94
N THR A 10 -9.72 -8.61 -8.20
CA THR A 10 -9.59 -7.22 -8.68
C THR A 10 -8.13 -6.82 -8.88
N GLN A 11 -7.18 -7.43 -8.16
CA GLN A 11 -5.72 -7.22 -8.29
C GLN A 11 -5.34 -5.75 -8.46
N THR A 12 -5.89 -4.89 -7.61
CA THR A 12 -5.86 -3.43 -7.81
C THR A 12 -4.48 -2.79 -7.75
N GLN A 13 -3.53 -3.48 -7.14
CA GLN A 13 -2.12 -3.07 -7.03
C GLN A 13 -1.21 -4.22 -7.47
N ALA A 14 -1.47 -5.42 -6.95
CA ALA A 14 -0.74 -6.66 -7.19
C ALA A 14 -1.63 -7.86 -6.82
N PRO A 15 -1.20 -9.12 -7.04
CA PRO A 15 -1.86 -10.29 -6.47
C PRO A 15 -2.06 -10.13 -4.95
N GLY A 16 -3.20 -10.60 -4.46
CA GLY A 16 -3.58 -10.44 -3.05
C GLY A 16 -4.34 -9.15 -2.71
N TRP A 17 -4.39 -8.17 -3.63
CA TRP A 17 -5.09 -6.90 -3.42
C TRP A 17 -6.50 -6.89 -4.02
N GLY A 18 -7.50 -6.74 -3.15
CA GLY A 18 -8.88 -6.43 -3.52
C GLY A 18 -9.16 -4.92 -3.49
N PHE A 19 -10.43 -4.56 -3.31
CA PHE A 19 -10.84 -3.16 -3.20
C PHE A 19 -11.91 -3.01 -2.11
N GLY A 20 -11.73 -2.01 -1.25
CA GLY A 20 -12.69 -1.66 -0.21
C GLY A 20 -13.53 -0.46 -0.61
N TYR A 21 -14.09 0.23 0.38
CA TYR A 21 -14.72 1.53 0.13
C TYR A 21 -13.67 2.64 0.06
N GLY A 22 -13.14 2.87 -1.15
CA GLY A 22 -12.31 4.03 -1.49
C GLY A 22 -10.83 3.74 -1.77
N TRP A 23 -10.34 2.54 -1.50
CA TRP A 23 -8.91 2.20 -1.59
C TRP A 23 -8.69 0.71 -1.81
N ALA A 24 -7.50 0.34 -2.26
CA ALA A 24 -7.07 -1.04 -2.34
C ALA A 24 -6.94 -1.65 -0.93
N VAL A 25 -7.31 -2.91 -0.79
CA VAL A 25 -7.22 -3.67 0.47
C VAL A 25 -6.38 -4.91 0.22
N LEU A 26 -5.32 -5.13 1.01
CA LEU A 26 -4.54 -6.36 0.97
C LEU A 26 -5.33 -7.48 1.65
N ALA A 27 -6.10 -8.23 0.87
CA ALA A 27 -6.95 -9.32 1.34
C ALA A 27 -6.16 -10.60 1.60
N GLU A 28 -5.11 -10.87 0.82
CA GLU A 28 -4.29 -12.09 0.92
C GLU A 28 -2.79 -11.72 0.92
N ALA A 29 -2.21 -11.58 2.12
CA ALA A 29 -0.82 -11.13 2.28
C ALA A 29 0.22 -12.14 1.78
N ASN A 30 -0.10 -13.44 1.81
CA ASN A 30 0.76 -14.52 1.30
C ASN A 30 1.02 -14.43 -0.22
N GLN A 31 0.20 -13.68 -0.96
CA GLN A 31 0.34 -13.47 -2.40
C GLN A 31 1.07 -12.16 -2.72
N SER A 32 1.48 -11.38 -1.73
CA SER A 32 2.19 -10.11 -1.89
C SER A 32 3.64 -10.24 -1.43
N ASP A 33 4.58 -9.86 -2.29
CA ASP A 33 6.02 -9.78 -1.97
C ASP A 33 6.38 -8.54 -1.12
N SER A 34 5.52 -8.15 -0.18
CA SER A 34 5.72 -6.95 0.64
C SER A 34 5.62 -7.26 2.13
N PRO A 35 6.25 -6.45 3.01
CA PRO A 35 6.15 -6.62 4.47
C PRO A 35 4.76 -6.26 5.03
N LEU A 36 3.77 -6.02 4.17
CA LEU A 36 2.45 -5.54 4.55
C LEU A 36 1.59 -6.70 5.06
N GLY A 37 0.87 -6.47 6.15
CA GLY A 37 -0.03 -7.45 6.73
C GLY A 37 -1.42 -7.43 6.07
N GLN A 38 -2.17 -8.51 6.26
CA GLN A 38 -3.56 -8.60 5.81
C GLN A 38 -4.41 -7.46 6.38
N GLY A 39 -5.29 -6.90 5.57
CA GLY A 39 -6.12 -5.75 5.90
C GLY A 39 -5.44 -4.39 5.73
N THR A 40 -4.19 -4.36 5.22
CA THR A 40 -3.53 -3.11 4.84
C THR A 40 -4.30 -2.39 3.74
N LEU A 41 -4.44 -1.07 3.87
CA LEU A 41 -5.01 -0.20 2.85
C LEU A 41 -3.89 0.58 2.17
N GLN A 42 -3.97 0.69 0.85
CA GLN A 42 -3.01 1.47 0.08
C GLN A 42 -3.72 2.17 -1.07
N TRP A 43 -3.30 3.40 -1.36
CA TRP A 43 -3.67 4.09 -2.59
C TRP A 43 -2.66 5.21 -2.88
N GLY A 44 -2.88 5.93 -3.97
CA GLY A 44 -2.06 7.07 -4.35
C GLY A 44 -2.81 8.06 -5.22
N GLY A 45 -2.13 9.15 -5.54
CA GLY A 45 -2.62 10.20 -6.41
C GLY A 45 -1.56 10.56 -7.46
N VAL A 46 -2.00 10.71 -8.71
CA VAL A 46 -1.14 10.98 -9.88
C VAL A 46 -0.20 12.18 -9.74
N CYS A 47 -0.47 13.09 -8.81
CA CYS A 47 0.38 14.24 -8.51
C CYS A 47 1.66 13.88 -7.72
N GLY A 48 1.93 12.60 -7.44
CA GLY A 48 3.08 12.18 -6.65
C GLY A 48 2.76 11.95 -5.17
N HIS A 49 1.56 11.42 -4.89
CA HIS A 49 1.12 11.12 -3.53
C HIS A 49 0.94 9.62 -3.34
N SER A 50 1.31 9.12 -2.17
CA SER A 50 1.04 7.75 -1.75
C SER A 50 0.70 7.69 -0.27
N TRP A 51 -0.19 6.78 0.11
CA TRP A 51 -0.52 6.55 1.51
C TRP A 51 -0.83 5.08 1.78
N LEU A 52 -0.52 4.69 3.01
CA LEU A 52 -0.66 3.34 3.50
C LEU A 52 -1.19 3.35 4.94
N LEU A 53 -2.19 2.52 5.21
CA LEU A 53 -2.71 2.28 6.54
C LEU A 53 -2.58 0.80 6.87
N HIS A 54 -1.84 0.46 7.92
CA HIS A 54 -1.71 -0.91 8.41
C HIS A 54 -2.35 -1.02 9.81
N PRO A 55 -3.61 -1.51 9.89
CA PRO A 55 -4.38 -1.49 11.13
C PRO A 55 -3.77 -2.32 12.26
N VAL A 56 -3.16 -3.48 11.94
CA VAL A 56 -2.58 -4.39 12.93
C VAL A 56 -1.39 -3.75 13.63
N SER A 57 -0.46 -3.15 12.87
CA SER A 57 0.67 -2.40 13.43
C SER A 57 0.29 -0.99 13.92
N LYS A 58 -0.97 -0.55 13.71
CA LYS A 58 -1.45 0.81 14.00
C LYS A 58 -0.59 1.90 13.34
N LEU A 59 -0.15 1.65 12.10
CA LEU A 59 0.70 2.56 11.35
C LEU A 59 -0.09 3.24 10.23
N THR A 60 0.12 4.55 10.10
CA THR A 60 -0.31 5.34 8.93
C THR A 60 0.92 6.01 8.35
N VAL A 61 1.18 5.77 7.07
CA VAL A 61 2.28 6.39 6.32
C VAL A 61 1.67 7.24 5.22
N VAL A 62 2.11 8.48 5.12
CA VAL A 62 1.67 9.43 4.09
C VAL A 62 2.90 10.09 3.49
N SER A 63 3.02 9.99 2.17
CA SER A 63 4.09 10.59 1.39
C SER A 63 3.47 11.53 0.36
N LEU A 64 3.75 12.82 0.50
CA LEU A 64 3.32 13.85 -0.45
C LEU A 64 4.56 14.46 -1.09
N THR A 65 4.66 14.33 -2.41
CA THR A 65 5.72 14.95 -3.19
C THR A 65 5.11 15.89 -4.22
N ASN A 66 5.96 16.72 -4.83
CA ASN A 66 5.62 17.53 -5.99
C ASN A 66 6.13 16.89 -7.30
N THR A 67 6.50 15.61 -7.27
CA THR A 67 7.17 14.92 -8.37
C THR A 67 6.36 13.69 -8.78
N ALA A 68 5.61 13.85 -9.87
CA ALA A 68 4.97 12.72 -10.56
C ALA A 68 5.98 12.03 -11.50
N PHE A 69 6.03 10.70 -11.61
CA PHE A 69 5.24 9.67 -10.92
C PHE A 69 5.99 9.01 -9.75
N GLU A 70 7.23 9.48 -9.47
CA GLU A 70 8.11 8.93 -8.43
C GLU A 70 7.44 8.82 -7.06
N GLY A 71 6.63 9.82 -6.69
CA GLY A 71 5.92 9.88 -5.41
C GLY A 71 4.71 8.95 -5.26
N ILE A 72 4.41 8.08 -6.23
CA ILE A 72 3.21 7.22 -6.20
C ILE A 72 3.56 5.79 -5.85
N SER A 73 4.32 5.12 -6.71
CA SER A 73 4.59 3.68 -6.60
C SER A 73 6.00 3.30 -7.06
N GLU A 74 6.89 4.28 -7.19
CA GLU A 74 8.28 4.07 -7.60
C GLU A 74 9.21 3.91 -6.38
N ALA A 75 10.52 3.87 -6.63
CA ALA A 75 11.57 3.60 -5.67
C ALA A 75 11.44 4.45 -4.40
N PHE A 76 11.13 5.74 -4.52
CA PHE A 76 10.93 6.61 -3.35
C PHE A 76 9.83 6.08 -2.40
N SER A 77 8.64 5.77 -2.93
CA SER A 77 7.50 5.36 -2.09
C SER A 77 7.76 3.99 -1.44
N LEU A 78 8.43 3.08 -2.16
CA LEU A 78 8.84 1.77 -1.65
C LEU A 78 9.93 1.88 -0.58
N ALA A 79 10.93 2.75 -0.77
CA ALA A 79 12.00 3.00 0.19
C ALA A 79 11.45 3.58 1.50
N VAL A 80 10.54 4.57 1.43
CA VAL A 80 9.87 5.12 2.61
C VAL A 80 9.10 4.03 3.36
N ARG A 81 8.33 3.20 2.65
CA ARG A 81 7.62 2.05 3.25
C ARG A 81 8.61 1.13 3.96
N ASN A 82 9.64 0.67 3.27
CA ASN A 82 10.60 -0.29 3.82
C ASN A 82 11.31 0.27 5.07
N ALA A 83 11.71 1.54 5.04
CA ALA A 83 12.31 2.23 6.18
C ALA A 83 11.38 2.29 7.40
N VAL A 84 10.07 2.55 7.21
CA VAL A 84 9.08 2.53 8.31
C VAL A 84 8.97 1.14 8.95
N TYR A 85 9.07 0.08 8.15
CA TYR A 85 9.05 -1.31 8.63
C TYR A 85 10.43 -1.81 9.10
N GLY A 86 11.44 -0.94 9.20
CA GLY A 86 12.80 -1.31 9.62
C GLY A 86 13.50 -2.27 8.66
N HIS A 87 13.02 -2.38 7.41
CA HIS A 87 13.67 -3.14 6.35
C HIS A 87 14.57 -2.16 5.58
N THR A 88 15.85 -2.16 5.88
CA THR A 88 16.86 -1.54 5.00
C THR A 88 17.13 -2.49 3.84
N GLU A 89 17.08 -1.98 2.61
CA GLU A 89 17.74 -2.67 1.49
C GLU A 89 19.23 -2.85 1.85
N PRO A 90 19.87 -3.96 1.44
CA PRO A 90 21.33 -4.11 1.58
C PRO A 90 22.10 -3.02 0.84
#